data_AF-A0A8T9PYE6-F1
#
_entry.id   AF-A0A8T9PYE6-F1
#
_cell.length_a   1.000
_cell.length_b   1.000
_cell.length_c   1.000
_cell.angle_alpha   90.00
_cell.angle_beta   90.00
_cell.angle_gamma   90.00
#
_symmetry.space_group_name_H-M   'P 1'
#
loop_
_entity.id
_entity.type
_entity.pdbx_description
1 polymer ?
#
loop_
_entity_poly.entity_id
_entity_poly.type
_entity_poly.pdbx_seq_one_letter_code
_entity_poly.pdbx_strand_id
1 'polypeptide(L)'
;MRVPIPGGKLVTEHLAAVPQANGYDYWIVVHGFETNEFYAFALTQNGLSATPVISTVGSVFTGATTAQTGLIRFSPNGRQLAVTKMLGGLELFDFDPATGVVSNGASLLAPARITDILTARTVGVEFSADGSVLYTHEGPNILRFDLQAGSPEKIIASRYSMGRSPRPVGDFLRGPDNRIYIAVYDDSGLSVIERANSLVASSFVFRGSALIPTSIPIVNPTPCRSGLCPTTG
;
A
#
# COMPACT_ATOMS: atom_id res chain seq x y z
N MET A 1 12.11 -12.87 -12.83
CA MET A 1 11.10 -13.84 -12.37
C MET A 1 9.81 -13.55 -13.11
N ARG A 2 9.26 -14.49 -13.89
CA ARG A 2 7.95 -14.32 -14.55
C ARG A 2 6.90 -14.96 -13.65
N VAL A 3 5.89 -14.21 -13.24
CA VAL A 3 4.72 -14.77 -12.54
C VAL A 3 3.87 -15.47 -13.59
N PRO A 4 3.61 -16.78 -13.48
CA PRO A 4 2.84 -17.51 -14.48
C PRO A 4 1.37 -17.13 -14.36
N ILE A 5 0.85 -16.36 -15.31
CA ILE A 5 -0.56 -15.98 -15.35
C ILE A 5 -1.35 -17.01 -16.18
N PRO A 6 -2.41 -17.62 -15.62
CA PRO A 6 -3.24 -18.56 -16.37
C PRO A 6 -3.77 -17.96 -17.68
N GLY A 7 -3.69 -18.72 -18.77
CA GLY A 7 -4.28 -18.35 -20.07
C GLY A 7 -3.54 -17.25 -20.85
N GLY A 8 -2.30 -16.89 -20.48
CA GLY A 8 -1.52 -15.87 -21.19
C GLY A 8 -2.02 -14.44 -21.00
N LYS A 9 -2.85 -14.20 -19.98
CA LYS A 9 -3.35 -12.87 -19.63
C LYS A 9 -2.20 -11.97 -19.16
N LEU A 10 -2.36 -10.66 -19.40
CA LEU A 10 -1.42 -9.63 -18.95
C LEU A 10 -1.79 -9.14 -17.55
N VAL A 11 -0.79 -8.67 -16.81
CA VAL A 11 -0.96 -7.99 -15.52
C VAL A 11 -0.41 -6.57 -15.60
N THR A 12 -0.78 -5.75 -14.64
CA THR A 12 -0.26 -4.39 -14.48
C THR A 12 1.02 -4.37 -13.61
N GLU A 13 1.62 -3.20 -13.36
CA GLU A 13 2.81 -3.10 -12.49
C GLU A 13 2.50 -3.30 -11.00
N HIS A 14 1.22 -3.32 -10.65
CA HIS A 14 0.71 -3.53 -9.30
C HIS A 14 1.10 -4.92 -8.79
N LEU A 15 2.09 -4.97 -7.91
CA LEU A 15 2.58 -6.19 -7.29
C LEU A 15 2.94 -5.92 -5.83
N ALA A 16 2.49 -6.79 -4.93
CA ALA A 16 2.88 -6.75 -3.53
C ALA A 16 2.91 -8.16 -2.92
N ALA A 17 3.70 -8.30 -1.85
CA ALA A 17 3.75 -9.51 -1.04
C ALA A 17 3.13 -9.23 0.35
N VAL A 18 2.42 -10.20 0.90
CA VAL A 18 1.85 -10.14 2.26
C VAL A 18 1.97 -11.51 2.93
N PRO A 19 2.23 -11.60 4.25
CA PRO A 19 2.26 -12.88 4.94
C PRO A 19 0.92 -13.62 4.82
N GLN A 20 0.97 -14.94 4.72
CA GLN A 20 -0.20 -15.78 4.93
C GLN A 20 -0.54 -15.84 6.42
N ALA A 21 -1.75 -16.31 6.73
CA ALA A 21 -2.20 -16.50 8.12
C ALA A 21 -1.34 -17.49 8.93
N ASN A 22 -0.55 -18.34 8.27
CA ASN A 22 0.37 -19.27 8.94
C ASN A 22 1.63 -18.60 9.50
N GLY A 23 1.92 -17.35 9.12
CA GLY A 23 3.00 -16.54 9.68
C GLY A 23 4.40 -16.78 9.09
N TYR A 24 4.56 -17.66 8.09
CA TYR A 24 5.87 -17.93 7.46
C TYR A 24 5.82 -18.01 5.93
N ASP A 25 4.68 -18.33 5.34
CA ASP A 25 4.48 -18.25 3.90
C ASP A 25 3.96 -16.86 3.48
N TYR A 26 3.96 -16.58 2.18
CA TYR A 26 3.48 -15.32 1.63
C TYR A 26 2.41 -15.53 0.54
N TRP A 27 1.60 -14.51 0.33
CA TRP A 27 0.85 -14.29 -0.91
C TRP A 27 1.59 -13.26 -1.76
N ILE A 28 1.71 -13.53 -3.05
CA ILE A 28 2.10 -12.54 -4.06
C ILE A 28 0.84 -12.13 -4.80
N VAL A 29 0.43 -10.88 -4.66
CA VAL A 29 -0.82 -10.37 -5.23
C VAL A 29 -0.53 -9.38 -6.34
N VAL A 30 -1.20 -9.56 -7.48
CA VAL A 30 -1.12 -8.68 -8.65
C VAL A 30 -2.50 -8.36 -9.20
N HIS A 31 -2.63 -7.22 -9.87
CA HIS A 31 -3.85 -6.84 -10.59
C HIS A 31 -3.74 -7.13 -12.09
N GLY A 32 -4.77 -7.77 -12.65
CA GLY A 32 -4.88 -8.06 -14.08
C GLY A 32 -4.97 -6.81 -14.95
N PHE A 33 -4.41 -6.87 -16.15
CA PHE A 33 -4.57 -5.82 -17.15
C PHE A 33 -5.88 -6.05 -17.91
N GLU A 34 -6.63 -4.99 -18.21
CA GLU A 34 -7.93 -5.04 -18.92
C GLU A 34 -8.96 -6.00 -18.32
N THR A 35 -8.80 -6.32 -17.04
CA THR A 35 -9.73 -7.14 -16.24
C THR A 35 -9.93 -6.47 -14.88
N ASN A 36 -10.93 -6.92 -14.14
CA ASN A 36 -11.17 -6.57 -12.74
C ASN A 36 -10.64 -7.66 -11.77
N GLU A 37 -9.68 -8.45 -12.24
CA GLU A 37 -9.19 -9.64 -11.55
C GLU A 37 -7.96 -9.32 -10.70
N PHE A 38 -7.99 -9.71 -9.44
CA PHE A 38 -6.80 -9.91 -8.62
C PHE A 38 -6.36 -11.36 -8.69
N TYR A 39 -5.05 -11.58 -8.75
CA TYR A 39 -4.43 -12.90 -8.70
C TYR A 39 -3.54 -12.98 -7.46
N ALA A 40 -3.89 -13.86 -6.52
CA ALA A 40 -3.09 -14.15 -5.34
C ALA A 40 -2.39 -15.51 -5.48
N PHE A 41 -1.08 -15.48 -5.61
CA PHE A 41 -0.24 -16.67 -5.72
C PHE A 41 0.36 -17.02 -4.37
N ALA A 42 0.14 -18.23 -3.89
CA ALA A 42 0.81 -18.71 -2.69
C ALA A 42 2.30 -18.89 -2.97
N LEU A 43 3.15 -18.28 -2.16
CA LEU A 43 4.59 -18.50 -2.11
C LEU A 43 4.92 -19.27 -0.84
N THR A 44 5.35 -20.52 -1.00
CA THR A 44 5.69 -21.42 0.10
C THR A 44 7.13 -21.90 -0.03
N GLN A 45 7.59 -22.74 0.90
CA GLN A 45 8.88 -23.44 0.77
C GLN A 45 9.02 -24.25 -0.54
N ASN A 46 7.90 -24.67 -1.15
CA ASN A 46 7.89 -25.40 -2.41
C ASN A 46 7.95 -24.47 -3.65
N GLY A 47 8.06 -23.17 -3.44
CA GLY A 47 8.05 -22.14 -4.47
C GLY A 47 6.69 -21.47 -4.66
N LEU A 48 6.59 -20.71 -5.75
CA LEU A 48 5.39 -19.98 -6.14
C LEU A 48 4.38 -20.93 -6.79
N SER A 49 3.14 -20.94 -6.31
CA SER A 49 2.04 -21.69 -6.91
C SER A 49 1.84 -21.29 -8.37
N ALA A 50 1.58 -22.27 -9.24
CA ALA A 50 1.21 -22.02 -10.64
C ALA A 50 -0.26 -21.62 -10.79
N THR A 51 -1.09 -21.88 -9.79
CA THR A 51 -2.53 -21.57 -9.81
C THR A 51 -2.82 -20.52 -8.74
N PRO A 52 -3.19 -19.30 -9.13
CA PRO A 52 -3.59 -18.26 -8.19
C PRO A 52 -5.03 -18.46 -7.71
N VAL A 53 -5.32 -17.87 -6.56
CA VAL A 53 -6.70 -17.54 -6.17
C VAL A 53 -7.11 -16.28 -6.94
N ILE A 54 -8.25 -16.34 -7.64
CA ILE A 54 -8.73 -15.26 -8.51
C ILE A 54 -9.93 -14.59 -7.85
N SER A 55 -9.89 -13.26 -7.73
CA SER A 55 -10.99 -12.45 -7.20
C SER A 55 -11.40 -11.38 -8.21
N THR A 56 -12.66 -11.37 -8.65
CA THR A 56 -13.20 -10.46 -9.68
C THR A 56 -13.93 -9.27 -9.06
N VAL A 57 -13.22 -8.44 -8.30
CA VAL A 57 -13.82 -7.36 -7.50
C VAL A 57 -13.24 -5.96 -7.78
N GLY A 58 -12.15 -5.86 -8.54
CA GLY A 58 -11.47 -4.60 -8.82
C GLY A 58 -12.17 -3.73 -9.87
N SER A 59 -11.57 -2.58 -10.19
CA SER A 59 -11.93 -1.83 -11.40
C SER A 59 -11.14 -2.31 -12.61
N VAL A 60 -11.68 -2.11 -13.81
CA VAL A 60 -11.00 -2.51 -15.05
C VAL A 60 -9.96 -1.46 -15.44
N PHE A 61 -8.70 -1.90 -15.57
CA PHE A 61 -7.60 -1.03 -15.95
C PHE A 61 -7.45 -1.03 -17.48
N THR A 62 -8.10 -0.08 -18.15
CA THR A 62 -8.07 0.09 -19.62
C THR A 62 -7.08 1.17 -20.08
N GLY A 63 -6.44 0.95 -21.23
CA GLY A 63 -5.58 1.96 -21.88
C GLY A 63 -4.08 1.78 -21.63
N ALA A 64 -3.27 2.38 -22.51
CA ALA A 64 -1.89 1.93 -22.75
C ALA A 64 -0.77 2.60 -21.93
N THR A 65 -1.03 3.64 -21.12
CA THR A 65 0.08 4.37 -20.45
C THR A 65 -0.16 4.79 -19.00
N THR A 66 -1.38 5.12 -18.60
CA THR A 66 -1.67 5.64 -17.25
C THR A 66 -2.48 4.69 -16.38
N ALA A 67 -3.09 3.68 -17.00
CA ALA A 67 -3.91 2.69 -16.31
C ALA A 67 -3.10 1.57 -15.67
N GLN A 68 -1.84 1.41 -16.08
CA GLN A 68 -0.92 0.42 -15.54
C GLN A 68 -0.07 0.98 -14.39
N THR A 69 -0.07 2.30 -14.19
CA THR A 69 0.79 2.95 -13.20
C THR A 69 0.09 3.12 -11.86
N GLY A 70 0.75 2.71 -10.79
CA GLY A 70 0.20 2.73 -9.44
C GLY A 70 0.84 1.64 -8.58
N LEU A 71 0.23 1.38 -7.42
CA LEU A 71 0.75 0.36 -6.51
C LEU A 71 -0.34 -0.32 -5.70
N ILE A 72 -0.01 -1.54 -5.26
CA ILE A 72 -0.75 -2.25 -4.23
C ILE A 72 -0.03 -2.03 -2.90
N ARG A 73 -0.80 -1.74 -1.86
CA ARG A 73 -0.31 -1.66 -0.49
C ARG A 73 -1.18 -2.51 0.42
N PHE A 74 -0.56 -3.32 1.27
CA PHE A 74 -1.28 -4.01 2.32
C PHE A 74 -1.25 -3.21 3.61
N SER A 75 -2.37 -3.25 4.33
CA SER A 75 -2.43 -2.84 5.74
C SER A 75 -1.43 -3.63 6.59
N PRO A 76 -1.00 -3.11 7.76
CA PRO A 76 0.04 -3.74 8.57
C PRO A 76 -0.32 -5.15 9.05
N ASN A 77 -1.62 -5.41 9.24
CA ASN A 77 -2.14 -6.71 9.64
C ASN A 77 -2.46 -7.63 8.44
N GLY A 78 -2.23 -7.16 7.22
CA GLY A 78 -2.47 -7.91 5.98
C GLY A 78 -3.95 -8.14 5.66
N ARG A 79 -4.91 -7.48 6.31
CA ARG A 79 -6.35 -7.76 6.13
C ARG A 79 -7.08 -6.83 5.17
N GLN A 80 -6.39 -5.78 4.73
CA GLN A 80 -6.86 -4.83 3.74
C GLN A 80 -5.75 -4.56 2.72
N LEU A 81 -6.18 -4.25 1.50
CA LEU A 81 -5.35 -3.94 0.36
C LEU A 81 -5.86 -2.65 -0.29
N ALA A 82 -4.97 -1.67 -0.46
CA ALA A 82 -5.23 -0.44 -1.19
C ALA A 82 -4.56 -0.48 -2.57
N VAL A 83 -5.26 0.01 -3.58
CA VAL A 83 -4.77 0.08 -4.96
C VAL A 83 -4.91 1.50 -5.48
N THR A 84 -3.80 2.10 -5.87
CA THR A 84 -3.82 3.39 -6.56
C THR A 84 -3.72 3.15 -8.05
N LYS A 85 -4.32 4.04 -8.84
CA LYS A 85 -4.14 4.07 -10.29
C LYS A 85 -3.90 5.51 -10.69
N MET A 86 -2.81 5.78 -11.41
CA MET A 86 -2.29 7.14 -11.63
C MET A 86 -3.38 8.12 -12.04
N LEU A 87 -4.29 7.77 -12.95
CA LEU A 87 -5.46 8.59 -13.28
C LEU A 87 -6.81 7.96 -12.89
N GLY A 88 -6.78 6.79 -12.25
CA GLY A 88 -7.96 6.04 -11.84
C GLY A 88 -8.37 6.24 -10.38
N GLY A 89 -7.53 6.88 -9.57
CA GLY A 89 -7.83 7.19 -8.17
C GLY A 89 -7.30 6.14 -7.21
N LEU A 90 -8.09 5.83 -6.18
CA LEU A 90 -7.74 4.94 -5.08
C LEU A 90 -8.91 4.02 -4.76
N GLU A 91 -8.65 2.73 -4.68
CA GLU A 91 -9.58 1.69 -4.25
C GLU A 91 -9.06 0.99 -2.99
N LEU A 92 -9.97 0.58 -2.11
CA LEU A 92 -9.69 -0.18 -0.90
C LEU A 92 -10.49 -1.49 -0.93
N PHE A 93 -9.86 -2.57 -0.51
CA PHE A 93 -10.42 -3.92 -0.50
C PHE A 93 -10.11 -4.61 0.83
N ASP A 94 -10.93 -5.58 1.18
CA ASP A 94 -10.60 -6.57 2.20
C ASP A 94 -9.75 -7.70 1.58
N PHE A 95 -8.83 -8.24 2.38
CA PHE A 95 -8.00 -9.39 2.03
C PHE A 95 -8.07 -10.44 3.14
N ASP A 96 -8.27 -11.70 2.76
CA ASP A 96 -8.19 -12.82 3.68
C ASP A 96 -6.81 -13.49 3.58
N PRO A 97 -5.91 -13.30 4.56
CA PRO A 97 -4.57 -13.91 4.52
C PRO A 97 -4.58 -15.43 4.65
N ALA A 98 -5.69 -16.06 5.05
CA ALA A 98 -5.80 -17.52 5.09
C ALA A 98 -6.11 -18.12 3.71
N THR A 99 -6.87 -17.39 2.88
CA THR A 99 -7.38 -17.93 1.60
C THR A 99 -6.84 -17.20 0.36
N GLY A 100 -6.24 -16.02 0.52
CA GLY A 100 -5.79 -15.19 -0.60
C GLY A 100 -6.93 -14.45 -1.32
N VAL A 101 -8.16 -14.49 -0.80
CA VAL A 101 -9.33 -13.85 -1.41
C VAL A 101 -9.31 -12.34 -1.19
N VAL A 102 -9.55 -11.58 -2.27
CA VAL A 102 -9.80 -10.14 -2.24
C VAL A 102 -11.30 -9.89 -2.37
N SER A 103 -11.88 -9.01 -1.56
CA SER A 103 -13.33 -8.76 -1.56
C SER A 103 -13.68 -7.32 -1.15
N ASN A 104 -14.98 -6.98 -1.20
CA ASN A 104 -15.55 -5.74 -0.67
C ASN A 104 -14.87 -4.45 -1.19
N GLY A 105 -14.68 -4.35 -2.50
CA GLY A 105 -14.06 -3.19 -3.14
C GLY A 105 -14.84 -1.88 -2.94
N ALA A 106 -14.12 -0.83 -2.55
CA ALA A 106 -14.64 0.52 -2.39
C ALA A 106 -13.71 1.56 -3.06
N SER A 107 -14.27 2.43 -3.92
CA SER A 107 -13.52 3.55 -4.51
C SER A 107 -13.48 4.73 -3.53
N LEU A 108 -12.30 5.03 -3.00
CA LEU A 108 -12.08 6.13 -2.06
C LEU A 108 -11.76 7.45 -2.76
N LEU A 109 -11.11 7.38 -3.93
CA LEU A 109 -10.90 8.51 -4.83
C LEU A 109 -11.38 8.11 -6.23
N ALA A 110 -12.21 8.96 -6.81
CA ALA A 110 -12.71 8.76 -8.16
C ALA A 110 -11.61 9.04 -9.21
N PRO A 111 -11.74 8.48 -10.43
CA PRO A 111 -10.84 8.81 -11.54
C PRO A 111 -10.75 10.32 -11.78
N ALA A 112 -9.55 10.77 -12.09
CA ALA A 112 -9.30 12.17 -12.40
C ALA A 112 -10.08 12.58 -13.65
N ARG A 113 -10.83 13.68 -13.56
CA ARG A 113 -11.55 14.27 -14.70
C ARG A 113 -10.66 15.16 -15.59
N ILE A 114 -9.42 15.39 -15.16
CA ILE A 114 -8.44 16.28 -15.81
C ILE A 114 -7.27 15.46 -16.33
N THR A 115 -6.76 15.82 -17.51
CA THR A 115 -5.71 15.10 -18.23
C THR A 115 -4.28 15.50 -17.86
N ASP A 116 -4.09 16.53 -17.03
CA ASP A 116 -2.76 16.93 -16.54
C ASP A 116 -2.28 15.98 -15.45
N ILE A 117 -1.34 15.11 -15.84
CA ILE A 117 -0.73 14.09 -14.98
C ILE A 117 -0.05 14.70 -13.75
N LEU A 118 0.43 15.95 -13.80
CA LEU A 118 1.09 16.55 -12.64
C LEU A 118 0.10 17.02 -11.56
N THR A 119 -1.13 17.34 -11.96
CA THR A 119 -2.14 17.91 -11.05
C THR A 119 -3.27 16.95 -10.69
N ALA A 120 -3.41 15.84 -11.42
CA ALA A 120 -4.52 14.91 -11.23
C ALA A 120 -4.09 13.50 -10.79
N ARG A 121 -2.78 13.24 -10.65
CA ARG A 121 -2.31 11.86 -10.40
C ARG A 121 -2.45 11.37 -8.96
N THR A 122 -2.74 10.09 -8.81
CA THR A 122 -2.73 9.34 -7.53
C THR A 122 -1.83 8.12 -7.69
N VAL A 123 -0.66 8.11 -7.06
CA VAL A 123 0.31 7.01 -7.19
C VAL A 123 0.67 6.45 -5.81
N GLY A 124 1.14 7.30 -4.89
CA GLY A 124 1.53 6.88 -3.55
C GLY A 124 0.36 6.56 -2.64
N VAL A 125 0.46 5.49 -1.85
CA VAL A 125 -0.46 5.18 -0.75
C VAL A 125 0.25 4.41 0.36
N GLU A 126 -0.07 4.72 1.61
CA GLU A 126 0.49 4.01 2.77
C GLU A 126 -0.48 3.96 3.95
N PHE A 127 -0.46 2.84 4.66
CA PHE A 127 -1.22 2.68 5.90
C PHE A 127 -0.39 3.15 7.11
N SER A 128 -1.06 3.81 8.04
CA SER A 128 -0.59 4.00 9.42
C SER A 128 -0.16 2.68 10.07
N ALA A 129 0.68 2.75 11.11
CA ALA A 129 1.27 1.56 11.72
C ALA A 129 0.23 0.64 12.38
N ASP A 130 -0.86 1.20 12.89
CA ASP A 130 -1.97 0.45 13.48
C ASP A 130 -3.09 0.14 12.47
N GLY A 131 -2.99 0.61 11.23
CA GLY A 131 -3.99 0.41 10.19
C GLY A 131 -5.27 1.22 10.37
N SER A 132 -5.29 2.24 11.24
CA SER A 132 -6.46 3.09 11.48
C SER A 132 -6.64 4.21 10.46
N VAL A 133 -5.56 4.65 9.83
CA VAL A 133 -5.54 5.75 8.85
C VAL A 133 -4.85 5.31 7.55
N LEU A 134 -5.41 5.71 6.41
CA LEU A 134 -4.83 5.55 5.07
C LEU A 134 -4.39 6.91 4.52
N TYR A 135 -3.17 7.01 4.02
CA TYR A 135 -2.59 8.22 3.45
C TYR A 135 -2.33 8.07 1.96
N THR A 136 -2.59 9.13 1.19
CA THR A 136 -2.35 9.17 -0.25
C THR A 136 -2.21 10.61 -0.72
N HIS A 137 -2.19 10.83 -2.03
CA HIS A 137 -2.26 12.15 -2.63
C HIS A 137 -3.18 12.19 -3.85
N GLU A 138 -3.79 13.34 -4.10
CA GLU A 138 -4.49 13.65 -5.36
C GLU A 138 -3.79 14.87 -5.98
N GLY A 139 -2.95 14.61 -6.98
CA GLY A 139 -2.00 15.59 -7.50
C GLY A 139 -1.07 16.09 -6.39
N PRO A 140 -1.02 17.41 -6.11
CA PRO A 140 -0.22 17.96 -5.02
C PRO A 140 -0.89 17.84 -3.64
N ASN A 141 -2.18 17.49 -3.57
CA ASN A 141 -2.91 17.49 -2.29
C ASN A 141 -2.60 16.22 -1.51
N ILE A 142 -2.08 16.36 -0.29
CA ILE A 142 -1.83 15.23 0.61
C ILE A 142 -3.11 14.95 1.38
N LEU A 143 -3.59 13.71 1.29
CA LEU A 143 -4.88 13.29 1.80
C LEU A 143 -4.73 12.19 2.85
N ARG A 144 -5.73 12.10 3.72
CA ARG A 144 -5.93 10.93 4.57
C ARG A 144 -7.40 10.53 4.66
N PHE A 145 -7.62 9.30 5.06
CA PHE A 145 -8.93 8.70 5.34
C PHE A 145 -8.89 7.97 6.69
N ASP A 146 -9.95 8.12 7.48
CA ASP A 146 -10.19 7.36 8.71
C ASP A 146 -10.80 6.00 8.35
N LEU A 147 -10.03 4.93 8.53
CA LEU A 147 -10.48 3.55 8.27
C LEU A 147 -11.36 2.99 9.39
N GLN A 148 -11.45 3.67 10.53
CA GLN A 148 -12.33 3.30 11.65
C GLN A 148 -13.72 3.95 11.57
N ALA A 149 -14.00 4.68 10.48
CA ALA A 149 -15.29 5.36 10.27
C ALA A 149 -16.49 4.38 10.14
N GLY A 150 -16.23 3.09 9.92
CA GLY A 150 -17.18 1.99 10.10
C GLY A 150 -17.97 1.58 8.85
N SER A 151 -17.98 2.37 7.78
CA SER A 151 -18.49 1.95 6.46
C SER A 151 -17.73 2.63 5.33
N PRO A 152 -17.71 2.07 4.10
CA PRO A 152 -17.06 2.70 2.95
C PRO A 152 -17.47 4.15 2.71
N GLU A 153 -18.77 4.48 2.85
CA GLU A 153 -19.29 5.83 2.64
C GLU A 153 -18.77 6.80 3.70
N LYS A 154 -18.66 6.34 4.96
CA LYS A 154 -18.11 7.15 6.05
C LYS A 154 -16.59 7.31 5.92
N ILE A 155 -15.89 6.29 5.44
CA ILE A 155 -14.46 6.38 5.10
C ILE A 155 -14.26 7.44 4.03
N ILE A 156 -15.02 7.39 2.92
CA ILE A 156 -14.97 8.42 1.86
C ILE A 156 -15.26 9.81 2.42
N ALA A 157 -16.30 9.95 3.26
CA ALA A 157 -16.66 11.22 3.88
C ALA A 157 -15.61 11.75 4.88
N SER A 158 -14.76 10.88 5.43
CA SER A 158 -13.66 11.26 6.32
C SER A 158 -12.46 11.89 5.62
N ARG A 159 -12.47 11.93 4.27
CA ARG A 159 -11.40 12.51 3.45
C ARG A 159 -10.98 13.86 3.99
N TYR A 160 -9.71 13.97 4.37
CA TYR A 160 -9.15 15.19 4.92
C TYR A 160 -7.88 15.60 4.17
N SER A 161 -7.82 16.86 3.73
CA SER A 161 -6.63 17.45 3.11
C SER A 161 -5.68 17.96 4.18
N MET A 162 -4.49 17.37 4.29
CA MET A 162 -3.47 17.75 5.25
C MET A 162 -2.59 18.91 4.77
N GLY A 163 -2.68 19.25 3.49
CA GLY A 163 -1.86 20.28 2.88
C GLY A 163 -1.55 19.97 1.42
N ARG A 164 -0.79 20.87 0.79
CA ARG A 164 -0.36 20.73 -0.60
C ARG A 164 1.15 20.70 -0.68
N SER A 165 1.70 19.76 -1.43
CA SER A 165 3.09 19.78 -1.84
C SER A 165 3.28 20.81 -2.95
N PRO A 166 4.35 21.64 -2.92
CA PRO A 166 4.66 22.57 -4.00
C PRO A 166 5.18 21.87 -5.26
N ARG A 167 5.45 20.56 -5.18
CA ARG A 167 6.04 19.75 -6.26
C ARG A 167 5.34 18.39 -6.38
N PRO A 168 5.46 17.71 -7.54
CA PRO A 168 4.84 16.41 -7.76
C PRO A 168 5.21 15.39 -6.67
N VAL A 169 4.19 14.73 -6.13
CA VAL A 169 4.31 13.75 -5.05
C VAL A 169 4.49 12.35 -5.63
N GLY A 170 5.36 11.55 -5.03
CA GLY A 170 5.61 10.14 -5.35
C GLY A 170 5.00 9.20 -4.32
N ASP A 171 5.75 8.14 -3.97
CA ASP A 171 5.28 7.13 -3.03
C ASP A 171 5.38 7.57 -1.55
N PHE A 172 4.60 6.89 -0.72
CA PHE A 172 4.52 7.04 0.73
C PHE A 172 5.08 5.75 1.35
N LEU A 173 6.08 5.85 2.21
CA LEU A 173 6.69 4.69 2.87
C LEU A 173 6.69 4.87 4.37
N ARG A 174 6.16 3.89 5.11
CA ARG A 174 6.27 3.89 6.57
C ARG A 174 7.68 3.50 7.02
N GLY A 175 8.25 4.29 7.93
CA GLY A 175 9.51 3.98 8.60
C GLY A 175 9.34 3.13 9.87
N PRO A 176 10.43 2.60 10.42
CA PRO A 176 10.42 1.84 11.68
C PRO A 176 10.05 2.70 12.91
N ASP A 177 10.07 4.02 12.77
CA ASP A 177 9.67 5.00 13.79
C ASP A 177 8.17 5.35 13.74
N ASN A 178 7.38 4.60 12.96
CA ASN A 178 5.95 4.80 12.72
C ASN A 178 5.59 6.14 12.06
N ARG A 179 6.56 6.84 11.47
CA ARG A 179 6.31 7.98 10.59
C ARG A 179 6.12 7.50 9.16
N ILE A 180 5.44 8.31 8.35
CA ILE A 180 5.34 8.05 6.91
C ILE A 180 6.14 9.10 6.18
N TYR A 181 7.07 8.66 5.35
CA TYR A 181 7.93 9.49 4.52
C TYR A 181 7.38 9.55 3.10
N ILE A 182 7.46 10.72 2.50
CA ILE A 182 6.85 11.01 1.21
C ILE A 182 7.94 11.49 0.27
N ALA A 183 8.09 10.80 -0.87
CA ALA A 183 8.98 11.23 -1.94
C ALA A 183 8.37 12.43 -2.66
N VAL A 184 9.17 13.48 -2.84
CA VAL A 184 8.78 14.69 -3.57
C VAL A 184 9.77 14.93 -4.70
N TYR A 185 9.25 15.10 -5.90
CA TYR A 185 10.06 15.29 -7.10
C TYR A 185 10.97 16.52 -6.98
N ASP A 186 12.23 16.37 -7.43
CA ASP A 186 13.26 17.43 -7.47
C ASP A 186 13.59 18.06 -6.10
N ASP A 187 13.15 17.47 -4.98
CA ASP A 187 13.45 17.97 -3.63
C ASP A 187 14.69 17.32 -3.02
N SER A 188 15.38 18.03 -2.13
CA SER A 188 16.62 17.58 -1.49
C SER A 188 16.40 16.73 -0.23
N GLY A 189 15.15 16.38 0.07
CA GLY A 189 14.77 15.59 1.25
C GLY A 189 13.37 15.00 1.12
N LEU A 190 13.00 14.17 2.09
CA LEU A 190 11.66 13.58 2.18
C LEU A 190 10.74 14.50 2.98
N SER A 191 9.47 14.56 2.58
CA SER A 191 8.43 15.10 3.47
C SER A 191 7.98 14.02 4.46
N VAL A 192 7.40 14.41 5.59
CA VAL A 192 7.07 13.46 6.65
C VAL A 192 5.68 13.71 7.21
N ILE A 193 5.00 12.62 7.55
CA ILE A 193 3.84 12.60 8.43
C ILE A 193 4.31 12.08 9.78
N GLU A 194 4.45 13.00 10.74
CA GLU A 194 5.05 12.77 12.07
C GLU A 194 4.19 11.89 12.99
N ARG A 195 2.86 12.00 12.87
CA ARG A 195 1.89 11.30 13.73
C ARG A 195 0.90 10.52 12.87
N ALA A 196 1.38 9.46 12.22
CA ALA A 196 0.60 8.71 11.23
C ALA A 196 -0.61 7.94 11.81
N ASN A 197 -0.65 7.67 13.12
CA ASN A 197 -1.80 7.03 13.75
C ASN A 197 -2.86 8.04 14.23
N SER A 198 -2.71 9.32 13.88
CA SER A 198 -3.54 10.40 14.41
C SER A 198 -4.39 11.07 13.34
N LEU A 199 -5.65 11.31 13.69
CA LEU A 199 -6.57 12.17 12.94
C LEU A 199 -6.36 13.67 13.23
N VAL A 200 -5.22 14.11 13.78
CA VAL A 200 -4.93 15.54 13.96
C VAL A 200 -4.29 16.14 12.70
N ALA A 201 -4.67 17.37 12.33
CA ALA A 201 -4.28 18.02 11.08
C ALA A 201 -2.80 18.45 10.99
N SER A 202 -2.12 18.62 12.13
CA SER A 202 -0.76 19.16 12.21
C SER A 202 0.35 18.12 12.03
N SER A 203 0.04 16.96 11.43
CA SER A 203 0.98 15.84 11.32
C SER A 203 1.87 15.91 10.08
N PHE A 204 1.49 16.65 9.03
CA PHE A 204 2.28 16.76 7.80
C PHE A 204 3.29 17.92 7.88
N VAL A 205 4.56 17.60 7.65
CA VAL A 205 5.66 18.55 7.58
C VAL A 205 6.37 18.38 6.23
N PHE A 206 6.31 19.42 5.41
CA PHE A 206 7.09 19.49 4.18
C PHE A 206 8.56 19.70 4.52
N ARG A 207 9.46 18.90 3.92
CA ARG A 207 10.90 18.87 4.24
C ARG A 207 11.18 18.62 5.72
N GLY A 208 10.52 17.62 6.31
CA GLY A 208 10.94 17.09 7.60
C GLY A 208 12.38 16.56 7.48
N SER A 209 13.25 16.93 8.43
CA SER A 209 14.66 16.54 8.40
C SER A 209 14.82 15.02 8.26
N ALA A 210 15.66 14.62 7.31
CA ALA A 210 15.88 13.24 6.93
C ALA A 210 16.44 12.38 8.08
N LEU A 211 16.00 11.13 8.08
CA LEU A 211 16.57 9.93 8.72
C LEU A 211 17.99 10.16 9.29
N ILE A 212 18.07 10.63 10.53
CA ILE A 212 19.29 10.41 11.31
C ILE A 212 19.11 8.99 11.86
N PRO A 213 19.87 7.99 11.38
CA PRO A 213 19.83 6.69 12.01
C PRO A 213 20.43 6.88 13.41
N THR A 214 19.60 7.04 14.43
CA THR A 214 20.00 6.61 15.76
C THR A 214 20.09 5.09 15.64
N SER A 215 21.30 4.61 15.39
CA SER A 215 21.69 3.20 15.30
C SER A 215 20.66 2.27 15.95
N ILE A 216 19.84 1.62 15.13
CA ILE A 216 19.10 0.45 15.59
C ILE A 216 20.16 -0.65 15.66
N PRO A 217 20.52 -1.18 16.84
CA PRO A 217 21.44 -2.30 16.91
C PRO A 217 20.82 -3.44 16.11
N ILE A 218 21.54 -3.91 15.09
CA ILE A 218 21.23 -5.16 14.41
C ILE A 218 21.45 -6.24 15.47
N VAL A 219 20.40 -6.65 16.17
CA VAL A 219 20.45 -7.85 16.99
C VAL A 219 20.48 -9.00 16.00
N ASN A 220 21.68 -9.45 15.64
CA ASN A 220 21.83 -10.72 14.94
C ASN A 220 21.10 -11.78 15.76
N PRO A 221 20.07 -12.46 15.22
CA PRO A 221 19.45 -13.56 15.94
C PRO A 221 20.54 -14.59 16.19
N THR A 222 20.93 -14.74 17.45
CA THR A 222 21.90 -15.76 17.84
C THR A 222 21.26 -17.10 17.48
N PRO A 223 21.87 -17.94 16.63
CA PRO A 223 21.28 -19.23 16.33
C PRO A 223 21.23 -20.02 17.63
N CYS A 224 20.02 -20.31 18.10
CA CYS A 224 19.82 -21.30 19.15
C CYS A 224 20.29 -22.65 18.61
N ARG A 225 21.56 -22.98 18.84
CA ARG A 225 21.99 -24.38 18.78
C ARG A 225 21.36 -25.09 19.98
N SER A 226 20.65 -26.16 19.67
CA SER A 226 20.06 -27.14 20.59
C SER A 226 20.64 -27.11 22.01
N GLY A 227 19.84 -26.63 22.96
CA GLY A 227 19.87 -27.21 24.31
C GLY A 227 19.92 -26.29 25.52
N LEU A 228 20.22 -25.00 25.44
CA LEU A 228 20.32 -24.16 26.65
C LEU A 228 19.97 -22.69 26.39
N CYS A 229 18.74 -22.28 26.74
CA CYS A 229 18.44 -20.86 27.02
C CYS A 229 18.28 -20.70 28.53
N PRO A 230 18.96 -19.74 29.19
CA PRO A 230 18.72 -19.46 30.60
C PRO A 230 17.39 -18.74 30.79
N THR A 231 16.60 -19.18 31.76
CA THR A 231 15.42 -18.46 32.25
C THR A 231 15.88 -17.23 33.03
N THR A 232 15.55 -16.03 32.57
CA THR A 232 15.79 -14.79 33.30
C THR A 232 14.79 -14.65 34.44
N GLY A 233 15.30 -14.49 35.66
CA GLY A 233 14.60 -13.79 36.75
C GLY A 233 14.81 -12.29 36.66
#